data_AF-W4FRV5-F1
#
_entry.id   AF-W4FRV5-F1
#
_cell.length_a   1.000
_cell.length_b   1.000
_cell.length_c   1.000
_cell.angle_alpha   90.00
_cell.angle_beta   90.00
_cell.angle_gamma   90.00
#
_symmetry.space_group_name_H-M   'P 1'
#
loop_
_entity.id
_entity.type
_entity.pdbx_description
1 polymer ?
#
loop_
_entity_poly.entity_id
_entity_poly.type
_entity_poly.pdbx_seq_one_letter_code
_entity_poly.pdbx_strand_id
1 'polypeptide(L)'
;MQAIGGVYHFNLTSALQLKSIAMQSVKLGLELCQLHASGSTLMTDGGSAYPGVASDLGMVHILCTNHFENVILKGCTGLGALANSFKADCTSLLYTTMSEVEFQTRFDVAEASMV
;
A
#
# COMPACT_ATOMS: atom_id res chain seq x y z
N MET A 1 20.06 -20.12 -27.90
CA MET A 1 19.90 -19.25 -26.72
C MET A 1 18.91 -19.92 -25.78
N GLN A 2 19.37 -20.53 -24.69
CA GLN A 2 18.53 -21.13 -23.65
C GLN A 2 18.61 -20.23 -22.42
N ALA A 3 17.45 -19.81 -21.89
CA ALA A 3 17.38 -19.12 -20.62
C ALA A 3 17.67 -20.13 -19.50
N ILE A 4 18.82 -19.98 -18.86
CA ILE A 4 19.21 -20.78 -17.69
C ILE A 4 18.51 -20.15 -16.49
N GLY A 5 17.62 -20.89 -15.85
CA GLY A 5 16.88 -20.44 -14.66
C GLY A 5 17.84 -20.14 -13.51
N GLY A 6 18.19 -18.87 -13.34
CA GLY A 6 18.92 -18.37 -12.18
C GLY A 6 17.93 -17.99 -11.08
N VAL A 7 17.97 -18.69 -9.95
CA VAL A 7 17.38 -18.19 -8.70
C VAL A 7 18.26 -17.03 -8.24
N TYR A 8 17.78 -15.80 -8.37
CA TYR A 8 18.49 -14.62 -7.88
C TYR A 8 18.44 -14.63 -6.35
N HIS A 9 19.55 -14.98 -5.70
CA HIS A 9 19.72 -14.80 -4.25
C HIS A 9 19.85 -13.30 -3.96
N PHE A 10 18.74 -12.66 -3.64
CA PHE A 10 18.73 -11.28 -3.18
C PHE A 10 19.21 -11.24 -1.71
N ASN A 11 20.44 -10.79 -1.48
CA ASN A 11 20.96 -10.56 -0.14
C ASN A 11 20.28 -9.31 0.47
N LEU A 12 19.93 -9.37 1.76
CA LEU A 12 19.39 -8.26 2.55
C LEU A 12 20.18 -6.95 2.38
N THR A 13 21.51 -7.00 2.29
CA THR A 13 22.37 -5.83 2.04
C THR A 13 22.06 -5.19 0.69
N SER A 14 21.91 -5.98 -0.38
CA SER A 14 21.54 -5.48 -1.70
C SER A 14 20.12 -4.90 -1.72
N ALA A 15 19.20 -5.51 -0.98
CA ALA A 15 17.84 -4.99 -0.81
C ALA A 15 17.83 -3.62 -0.11
N LEU A 16 18.62 -3.46 0.96
CA LEU A 16 18.74 -2.21 1.70
C LEU A 16 19.40 -1.11 0.86
N GLN A 17 20.43 -1.44 0.08
CA GLN A 17 21.07 -0.50 -0.85
C GLN A 17 20.09 -0.01 -1.92
N LEU A 18 19.32 -0.91 -2.52
CA LEU A 18 18.32 -0.53 -3.53
C LEU A 18 17.20 0.32 -2.94
N LYS A 19 16.75 0.03 -1.71
CA LYS A 19 15.81 0.89 -0.99
C LYS A 19 16.38 2.30 -0.78
N SER A 20 17.64 2.39 -0.36
CA SER A 20 18.33 3.67 -0.15
C SER A 20 18.42 4.50 -1.44
N ILE A 21 18.80 3.87 -2.55
CA ILE A 21 18.85 4.53 -3.87
C ILE A 21 17.46 5.00 -4.30
N ALA A 22 16.44 4.17 -4.15
CA ALA A 22 15.06 4.54 -4.48
C ALA A 22 14.58 5.74 -3.65
N MET A 23 14.90 5.78 -2.35
CA MET A 23 14.57 6.92 -1.49
C MET A 23 15.24 8.22 -1.98
N GLN A 24 16.53 8.17 -2.33
CA GLN A 24 17.25 9.34 -2.85
C GLN A 24 16.64 9.87 -4.14
N SER A 25 16.32 8.98 -5.10
CA SER A 25 15.71 9.38 -6.37
C SER A 25 14.35 10.04 -6.20
N VAL A 26 13.49 9.47 -5.34
CA VAL A 26 12.16 10.03 -5.08
C VAL A 26 12.27 11.38 -4.38
N LYS A 27 13.13 11.48 -3.35
CA LYS A 27 13.35 12.73 -2.62
C LYS A 27 13.85 13.84 -3.54
N LEU A 28 14.86 13.55 -4.36
CA LEU A 28 15.39 14.49 -5.34
C LEU A 28 14.31 14.95 -6.33
N GLY A 29 13.47 14.03 -6.83
CA GLY A 29 12.37 14.39 -7.72
C GLY A 29 11.35 15.33 -7.07
N LEU A 30 10.99 15.09 -5.81
CA LEU A 30 10.09 15.97 -5.06
C LEU A 30 10.69 17.35 -4.81
N GLU A 31 11.97 17.43 -4.45
CA GLU A 31 12.72 18.68 -4.24
C GLU A 31 12.82 19.50 -5.53
N LEU A 32 13.24 18.87 -6.64
CA LEU A 32 13.40 19.54 -7.94
C LEU A 32 12.08 20.11 -8.46
N CYS A 33 10.98 19.40 -8.24
CA CYS A 33 9.65 19.82 -8.68
C CYS A 33 8.93 20.71 -7.65
N GLN A 34 9.53 20.98 -6.49
CA GLN A 34 8.92 21.72 -5.38
C GLN A 34 7.56 21.12 -4.94
N LEU A 35 7.46 19.79 -4.97
CA LEU A 35 6.24 19.05 -4.63
C LEU A 35 6.22 18.57 -3.17
N HIS A 36 7.12 19.09 -2.33
CA HIS A 36 7.17 18.78 -0.91
C HIS A 36 6.87 20.00 -0.06
N ALA A 37 6.13 19.79 1.02
CA ALA A 37 5.89 20.78 2.06
C ALA A 37 5.69 20.03 3.37
N SER A 38 6.25 20.52 4.47
CA SER A 38 6.03 19.85 5.76
C SER A 38 4.54 19.91 6.13
N GLY A 39 4.00 18.79 6.61
CA GLY A 39 2.58 18.58 6.87
C GLY A 39 1.73 18.28 5.64
N SER A 40 2.28 18.35 4.42
CA SER A 40 1.55 17.95 3.22
C SER A 40 1.48 16.43 3.08
N THR A 41 0.60 15.95 2.20
CA THR A 41 0.34 14.53 2.02
C THR A 41 1.06 13.98 0.78
N LEU A 42 1.81 12.90 0.95
CA LEU A 42 2.42 12.13 -0.13
C LEU A 42 1.61 10.85 -0.35
N MET A 43 0.80 10.81 -1.40
CA MET A 43 -0.01 9.63 -1.77
C MET A 43 0.71 8.79 -2.83
N THR A 44 0.98 7.51 -2.54
CA THR A 44 1.77 6.65 -3.47
C THR A 44 1.25 5.22 -3.59
N ASP A 45 1.72 4.48 -4.58
CA ASP A 45 1.28 3.12 -4.95
C ASP A 45 1.80 1.97 -4.06
N GLY A 46 2.52 2.28 -2.97
CA GLY A 46 2.99 1.28 -2.01
C GLY A 46 4.44 0.84 -2.14
N GLY A 47 5.25 1.53 -2.95
CA GLY A 47 6.70 1.35 -2.95
C GLY A 47 7.33 1.56 -1.56
N SER A 48 8.27 0.69 -1.17
CA SER A 48 8.87 0.68 0.18
C SER A 48 9.74 1.91 0.51
N ALA A 49 10.09 2.72 -0.49
CA ALA A 49 10.87 3.95 -0.33
C ALA A 49 10.01 5.13 0.16
N TYR A 50 8.73 5.20 -0.20
CA TYR A 50 7.88 6.37 0.04
C TYR A 50 7.64 6.72 1.51
N PRO A 51 7.44 5.75 2.43
CA PRO A 51 7.30 6.09 3.86
C PRO A 51 8.54 6.79 4.43
N GLY A 52 9.74 6.33 4.01
CA GLY A 52 10.99 6.94 4.44
C GLY A 52 11.17 8.34 3.90
N VAL A 53 10.84 8.57 2.62
CA VAL A 53 10.92 9.89 1.99
C VAL A 53 9.92 10.87 2.61
N ALA A 54 8.69 10.44 2.86
CA ALA A 54 7.70 11.27 3.54
C ALA A 54 8.17 11.69 4.93
N SER A 55 8.72 10.74 5.71
CA SER A 55 9.30 11.04 7.02
C SER A 55 10.45 12.05 6.92
N ASP A 56 11.37 11.87 5.99
CA ASP A 56 12.52 12.77 5.76
C ASP A 56 12.10 14.20 5.38
N LEU A 57 11.00 14.33 4.63
CA LEU A 57 10.47 15.62 4.16
C LEU A 57 9.40 16.20 5.08
N GLY A 58 9.10 15.53 6.21
CA GLY A 58 8.06 15.94 7.15
C GLY A 58 6.65 15.91 6.58
N MET A 59 6.39 15.03 5.62
CA MET A 59 5.08 14.81 4.98
C MET A 59 4.35 13.63 5.63
N VAL A 60 3.02 13.60 5.49
CA VAL A 60 2.21 12.43 5.85
C VAL A 60 2.16 11.48 4.66
N HIS A 61 2.67 10.26 4.82
CA HIS A 61 2.54 9.23 3.78
C HIS A 61 1.18 8.55 3.86
N ILE A 62 0.50 8.45 2.71
CA ILE A 62 -0.69 7.62 2.57
C ILE A 62 -0.56 6.72 1.35
N LEU A 63 -1.16 5.53 1.43
CA LEU A 63 -1.28 4.66 0.27
C LEU A 63 -2.38 5.19 -0.65
N CYS A 64 -2.12 5.15 -1.95
CA CYS A 64 -3.09 5.49 -2.97
C CYS A 64 -4.27 4.52 -2.87
N THR A 65 -5.47 5.08 -2.71
CA THR A 65 -6.71 4.33 -2.57
C THR A 65 -6.94 3.41 -3.77
N ASN A 66 -6.66 3.87 -4.99
CA ASN A 66 -6.75 3.04 -6.19
C ASN A 66 -5.74 1.88 -6.20
N HIS A 67 -4.53 2.04 -5.64
CA HIS A 67 -3.59 0.92 -5.51
C HIS A 67 -4.00 -0.05 -4.40
N PHE A 68 -4.51 0.47 -3.29
CA PHE A 68 -5.10 -0.34 -2.23
C PHE A 68 -6.26 -1.19 -2.78
N GLU A 69 -7.15 -0.60 -3.59
CA GLU A 69 -8.21 -1.33 -4.30
C GLU A 69 -7.65 -2.39 -5.27
N ASN A 70 -6.67 -2.03 -6.09
CA ASN A 70 -6.14 -2.94 -7.10
C ASN A 70 -5.29 -4.09 -6.53
N VAL A 71 -4.65 -3.91 -5.37
CA VAL A 71 -3.78 -4.92 -4.76
C VAL A 71 -4.52 -5.70 -3.67
N ILE A 72 -5.20 -5.00 -2.76
CA ILE A 72 -5.87 -5.63 -1.60
C ILE A 72 -7.27 -6.10 -1.98
N LEU A 73 -8.10 -5.24 -2.58
CA LEU A 73 -9.48 -5.61 -2.92
C LEU A 73 -9.57 -6.56 -4.12
N LYS A 74 -8.69 -6.46 -5.12
CA LYS A 74 -8.67 -7.46 -6.20
C LYS A 74 -7.98 -8.75 -5.77
N GLY A 75 -6.95 -8.65 -4.91
CA GLY A 75 -6.22 -9.78 -4.36
C GLY A 75 -7.14 -10.77 -3.66
N CYS A 76 -7.80 -10.38 -2.55
CA CYS A 76 -8.73 -11.18 -1.72
C CYS A 76 -8.43 -12.69 -1.59
N THR A 77 -7.18 -13.10 -1.77
CA THR A 77 -6.75 -14.49 -1.71
C THR A 77 -6.82 -14.95 -0.27
N GLY A 78 -7.59 -16.02 -0.01
CA GLY A 78 -7.78 -16.56 1.34
C GLY A 78 -9.09 -16.15 2.03
N LEU A 79 -9.85 -15.19 1.49
CA LEU A 79 -11.14 -14.77 2.07
C LEU A 79 -12.35 -15.57 1.57
N GLY A 80 -12.18 -16.44 0.57
CA GLY A 80 -13.23 -17.33 0.07
C GLY A 80 -14.54 -16.59 -0.26
N ALA A 81 -15.65 -17.01 0.34
CA ALA A 81 -16.97 -16.41 0.14
C ALA A 81 -17.09 -14.96 0.64
N LEU A 82 -16.23 -14.53 1.57
CA LEU A 82 -16.23 -13.17 2.12
C LEU A 82 -15.58 -12.13 1.20
N ALA A 83 -14.89 -12.58 0.15
CA ALA A 83 -14.17 -11.68 -0.75
C ALA A 83 -15.09 -10.59 -1.33
N ASN A 84 -16.34 -10.90 -1.66
CA ASN A 84 -17.25 -9.92 -2.28
C ASN A 84 -17.82 -8.92 -1.28
N SER A 85 -18.23 -9.35 -0.09
CA SER A 85 -18.73 -8.47 0.97
C SER A 85 -17.62 -7.57 1.50
N PHE A 86 -16.43 -8.13 1.74
CA PHE A 86 -15.25 -7.37 2.14
C PHE A 86 -14.90 -6.26 1.14
N LYS A 87 -14.90 -6.56 -0.16
CA LYS A 87 -14.68 -5.54 -1.20
C LYS A 87 -15.72 -4.42 -1.16
N ALA A 88 -17.00 -4.77 -1.05
CA ALA A 88 -18.10 -3.79 -1.04
C ALA A 88 -18.06 -2.88 0.19
N ASP A 89 -17.79 -3.45 1.36
CA ASP A 89 -17.70 -2.72 2.62
C ASP A 89 -16.44 -1.85 2.68
N CYS A 90 -15.27 -2.35 2.25
CA CYS A 90 -14.06 -1.51 2.14
C CYS A 90 -14.25 -0.36 1.14
N THR A 91 -14.87 -0.60 -0.02
CA THR A 91 -15.18 0.46 -1.00
C THR A 91 -16.09 1.50 -0.37
N SER A 92 -17.13 1.09 0.36
CA SER A 92 -18.08 2.01 1.01
C SER A 92 -17.42 2.85 2.11
N LEU A 93 -16.50 2.25 2.89
CA LEU A 93 -15.73 2.96 3.90
C LEU A 93 -14.78 4.00 3.27
N LEU A 94 -14.07 3.62 2.21
CA LEU A 94 -13.12 4.49 1.51
C LEU A 94 -13.80 5.70 0.83
N TYR A 95 -15.03 5.51 0.33
CA TYR A 95 -15.83 6.58 -0.26
C TYR A 95 -16.81 7.24 0.72
N THR A 96 -16.62 7.06 2.03
CA THR A 96 -17.40 7.69 3.12
C THR A 96 -18.91 7.46 3.06
N THR A 97 -19.36 6.36 2.47
CA THR A 97 -20.77 5.93 2.53
C THR A 97 -21.06 5.01 3.72
N MET A 98 -20.03 4.70 4.53
CA MET A 98 -20.11 3.86 5.73
C MET A 98 -19.08 4.28 6.79
N SER A 99 -19.38 4.08 8.08
CA SER A 99 -18.46 4.40 9.19
C SER A 99 -17.56 3.21 9.58
N GLU A 100 -16.42 3.48 10.21
CA GLU A 100 -15.44 2.46 10.66
C GLU A 100 -16.06 1.45 11.65
N VAL A 101 -16.90 1.94 12.57
CA VAL A 101 -17.63 1.10 13.55
C VAL A 101 -18.57 0.13 12.83
N GLU A 102 -19.24 0.61 11.78
CA GLU A 102 -20.18 -0.19 11.00
C GLU A 102 -19.44 -1.26 10.16
N PHE A 103 -18.28 -0.91 9.59
CA PHE A 103 -17.40 -1.87 8.92
C PHE A 103 -16.99 -3.01 9.85
N GLN A 104 -16.41 -2.68 11.02
CA GLN A 104 -15.89 -3.67 11.95
C GLN A 104 -16.99 -4.61 12.45
N THR A 105 -18.17 -4.05 12.78
CA THR A 105 -19.33 -4.84 13.23
C THR A 105 -19.76 -5.87 12.18
N ARG A 106 -19.80 -5.50 10.89
CA ARG A 106 -20.18 -6.42 9.80
C ARG A 106 -19.11 -7.48 9.57
N PHE A 107 -17.84 -7.10 9.66
CA PHE A 107 -16.73 -8.02 9.48
C PHE A 107 -16.72 -9.11 10.57
N ASP A 108 -16.84 -8.72 11.84
CA ASP A 108 -16.82 -9.64 12.99
C ASP A 108 -17.96 -10.68 12.92
N VAL A 109 -19.17 -10.26 12.51
CA VAL A 109 -20.33 -11.16 12.32
C VAL A 109 -20.08 -12.16 11.20
N ALA A 110 -19.48 -11.70 10.10
CA ALA A 110 -19.21 -12.53 8.95
C ALA A 110 -18.11 -13.57 9.24
N GLU A 111 -17.06 -13.18 9.98
CA GLU A 111 -16.00 -14.07 10.45
C GLU A 111 -16.54 -15.16 11.39
N ALA A 112 -17.37 -14.78 12.36
CA ALA A 112 -17.98 -15.72 13.31
C ALA A 112 -18.92 -16.75 12.63
N SER A 113 -19.45 -16.42 11.44
CA SER A 113 -20.34 -17.30 10.66
C SER A 113 -19.59 -18.31 9.78
N MET A 114 -18.25 -18.24 9.72
CA MET A 114 -17.40 -19.16 8.96
C MET A 114 -16.81 -20.31 9.81
N VAL A 115 -17.10 -20.35 11.12
CA VAL A 115 -16.79 -21.44 12.05
C VAL A 115 -17.99 -22.38 12.18
#